data_AF-A0A7V6IMN1-F1
#
_entry.id   AF-A0A7V6IMN1-F1
#
_cell.length_a   1.000
_cell.length_b   1.000
_cell.length_c   1.000
_cell.angle_alpha   90.00
_cell.angle_beta   90.00
_cell.angle_gamma   90.00
#
_symmetry.space_group_name_H-M   'P 1'
#
loop_
_entity.id
_entity.type
_entity.pdbx_description
1 polymer ?
#
loop_
_entity_poly.entity_id
_entity_poly.type
_entity_poly.pdbx_seq_one_letter_code
_entity_poly.pdbx_strand_id
1 'polypeptide(L)'
;MYTKRNEDGTKEQAVTNVDIYKVRGDDNAKRLFEFVATKNTSVEWGHIKTGIKGDRGLNFLTTGHIEYTEPGINTIISGQLQYHYTIREINHSHPNNTAIPSGIPGLTDKTGTGKTGDVPSAKNITDWYTRKYPQRSSSPKFNIFLPGTGEYVPYSKDSKASDFGY
;
A
#
# COMPACT_ATOMS: atom_id res chain seq x y z
N MET A 1 -16.96 -1.92 -5.42
CA MET A 1 -16.81 -3.29 -5.98
C MET A 1 -15.36 -3.41 -6.42
N TYR A 2 -14.67 -4.43 -5.92
CA TYR A 2 -13.26 -4.69 -6.23
C TYR A 2 -13.15 -5.84 -7.22
N THR A 3 -12.08 -5.89 -7.99
CA THR A 3 -11.81 -7.04 -8.85
C THR A 3 -11.06 -8.08 -8.04
N LYS A 4 -11.69 -9.24 -7.83
CA LYS A 4 -11.04 -10.41 -7.24
C LYS A 4 -10.58 -11.35 -8.34
N ARG A 5 -9.40 -11.94 -8.18
CA ARG A 5 -8.93 -13.05 -9.03
C ARG A 5 -9.32 -14.37 -8.37
N ASN A 6 -9.85 -15.30 -9.17
CA ASN A 6 -10.17 -16.65 -8.73
C ASN A 6 -8.96 -17.57 -8.95
N GLU A 7 -8.98 -18.75 -8.31
CA GLU A 7 -7.91 -19.76 -8.41
C GLU A 7 -7.67 -20.20 -9.87
N ASP A 8 -8.72 -20.25 -10.68
CA ASP A 8 -8.67 -20.58 -12.12
C ASP A 8 -8.16 -19.43 -13.00
N GLY A 9 -7.81 -18.30 -12.41
CA GLY A 9 -7.31 -17.11 -13.08
C GLY A 9 -8.40 -16.18 -13.64
N THR A 10 -9.68 -16.54 -13.53
CA THR A 10 -10.79 -15.65 -13.88
C THR A 10 -10.88 -14.46 -12.93
N LYS A 11 -11.61 -13.42 -13.34
CA LYS A 11 -11.82 -12.21 -12.53
C LYS A 11 -13.30 -12.01 -12.28
N GLU A 12 -13.65 -11.73 -11.05
CA GLU A 12 -15.02 -11.42 -10.64
C GLU A 12 -15.08 -10.08 -9.89
N GLN A 13 -16.28 -9.50 -9.85
CA GLN A 13 -16.53 -8.38 -8.97
C GLN A 13 -16.84 -8.89 -7.56
N ALA A 14 -16.14 -8.36 -6.57
CA ALA A 14 -16.28 -8.72 -5.18
C ALA A 14 -16.66 -7.51 -4.32
N VAL A 15 -17.46 -7.77 -3.29
CA VAL A 15 -17.62 -6.90 -2.13
C VAL A 15 -16.77 -7.51 -1.03
N THR A 16 -16.06 -6.67 -0.29
CA THR A 16 -15.25 -7.14 0.83
C THR A 16 -15.39 -6.22 2.03
N ASN A 17 -14.99 -6.72 3.19
CA ASN A 17 -14.82 -5.95 4.41
C ASN A 17 -13.34 -5.59 4.58
N VAL A 18 -13.09 -4.46 5.23
CA VAL A 18 -11.74 -4.01 5.57
C VAL A 18 -11.52 -4.21 7.05
N ASP A 19 -10.47 -4.94 7.40
CA ASP A 19 -9.97 -4.98 8.76
C ASP A 19 -8.92 -3.90 8.96
N ILE A 20 -8.98 -3.21 10.11
CA ILE A 20 -8.05 -2.15 10.48
C ILE A 20 -7.54 -2.40 11.89
N TYR A 21 -6.25 -2.65 12.02
CA TYR A 21 -5.58 -2.86 13.30
C TYR A 21 -4.74 -1.64 13.65
N LYS A 22 -4.98 -1.07 14.83
CA LYS A 22 -4.23 0.08 15.35
C LYS A 22 -3.12 -0.39 16.27
N VAL A 23 -1.88 -0.03 15.96
CA VAL A 23 -0.70 -0.52 16.69
C VAL A 23 0.18 0.66 17.15
N ARG A 24 0.66 0.59 18.40
CA ARG A 24 1.65 1.54 18.95
C ARG A 24 3.06 0.95 18.84
N GLY A 25 4.00 1.81 18.45
CA GLY A 25 5.39 1.45 18.24
C GLY A 25 5.64 1.03 16.79
N ASP A 26 6.58 1.72 16.13
CA ASP A 26 6.94 1.42 14.74
C ASP A 26 7.48 -0.01 14.59
N ASP A 27 8.30 -0.47 15.53
CA ASP A 27 8.88 -1.82 15.50
C ASP A 27 7.84 -2.91 15.79
N ASN A 28 6.91 -2.67 16.71
CA ASN A 28 5.82 -3.59 16.99
C ASN A 28 4.93 -3.77 15.76
N ALA A 29 4.56 -2.65 15.13
CA ALA A 29 3.73 -2.66 13.93
C ALA A 29 4.44 -3.32 12.76
N LYS A 30 5.74 -3.05 12.56
CA LYS A 30 6.55 -3.69 11.52
C LYS A 30 6.59 -5.20 11.70
N ARG A 31 6.92 -5.68 12.91
CA ARG A 31 6.97 -7.13 13.20
C ARG A 31 5.63 -7.82 12.97
N LEU A 32 4.53 -7.20 13.39
CA LEU A 32 3.19 -7.75 13.15
C LEU A 32 2.83 -7.76 11.67
N PHE A 33 3.15 -6.67 10.95
CA PHE A 33 2.90 -6.56 9.52
C PHE A 33 3.67 -7.65 8.75
N GLU A 34 4.98 -7.77 9.00
CA GLU A 34 5.81 -8.80 8.36
C GLU A 34 5.27 -10.20 8.67
N PHE A 35 4.87 -10.47 9.91
CA PHE A 35 4.26 -11.74 10.29
C PHE A 35 3.00 -12.06 9.48
N VAL A 36 2.02 -11.14 9.38
CA VAL A 36 0.76 -11.41 8.65
C VAL A 36 0.93 -11.38 7.13
N ALA A 37 1.88 -10.59 6.63
CA ALA A 37 2.18 -10.45 5.21
C ALA A 37 3.03 -11.60 4.64
N THR A 38 3.70 -12.39 5.47
CA THR A 38 4.42 -13.60 5.02
C THR A 38 3.46 -14.67 4.48
N LYS A 39 3.97 -15.85 4.09
CA LYS A 39 3.19 -16.99 3.55
C LYS A 39 2.07 -17.53 4.47
N ASN A 40 1.81 -16.88 5.59
CA ASN A 40 0.66 -17.11 6.43
C ASN A 40 -0.66 -16.69 5.76
N THR A 41 -0.63 -15.80 4.76
CA THR A 41 -1.82 -15.39 4.00
C THR A 41 -1.55 -15.27 2.49
N SER A 42 -2.60 -15.39 1.67
CA SER A 42 -2.54 -15.14 0.20
C SER A 42 -3.01 -13.73 -0.20
N VAL A 43 -3.41 -12.91 0.77
CA VAL A 43 -4.00 -11.58 0.56
C VAL A 43 -2.98 -10.48 0.82
N GLU A 44 -3.17 -9.32 0.20
CA GLU A 44 -2.33 -8.16 0.48
C GLU A 44 -2.67 -7.55 1.84
N TRP A 45 -1.63 -7.11 2.54
CA TRP A 45 -1.71 -6.34 3.76
C TRP A 45 -1.09 -4.97 3.55
N GLY A 46 -1.66 -3.94 4.16
CA GLY A 46 -1.13 -2.59 4.25
C GLY A 46 -0.51 -2.32 5.63
N HIS A 47 0.50 -1.46 5.68
CA HIS A 47 1.09 -0.91 6.90
C HIS A 47 1.35 0.59 6.73
N ILE A 48 0.61 1.41 7.47
CA ILE A 48 0.69 2.87 7.40
C ILE A 48 1.31 3.40 8.69
N LYS A 49 2.42 4.11 8.56
CA LYS A 49 3.10 4.80 9.66
C LYS A 49 2.67 6.26 9.71
N THR A 50 2.17 6.72 10.84
CA THR A 50 1.64 8.09 11.01
C THR A 50 2.32 8.85 12.14
N GLY A 51 2.15 10.17 12.16
CA GLY A 51 2.54 11.06 13.24
C GLY A 51 4.02 10.97 13.61
N ILE A 52 4.27 10.82 14.91
CA ILE A 52 5.62 10.66 15.47
C ILE A 52 6.19 9.27 15.17
N LYS A 53 7.52 9.15 15.13
CA LYS A 53 8.23 7.88 14.91
C LYS A 53 8.55 7.15 16.23
N GLY A 54 8.95 5.89 16.11
CA GLY A 54 9.49 5.08 17.22
C GLY A 54 8.41 4.48 18.11
N ASP A 55 8.70 4.30 19.40
CA ASP A 55 7.86 3.57 20.36
C ASP A 55 6.47 4.17 20.56
N ARG A 56 6.36 5.49 20.41
CA ARG A 56 5.09 6.21 20.48
C ARG A 56 4.40 6.35 19.11
N GLY A 57 5.02 5.80 18.07
CA GLY A 57 4.51 5.87 16.70
C GLY A 57 3.14 5.23 16.59
N LEU A 58 2.26 5.88 15.83
CA LEU A 58 0.94 5.36 15.52
C LEU A 58 0.97 4.69 14.16
N ASN A 59 0.63 3.41 14.14
CA ASN A 59 0.64 2.60 12.95
C ASN A 59 -0.74 1.96 12.73
N PHE A 60 -1.04 1.69 11.49
CA PHE A 60 -2.24 0.96 11.09
C PHE A 60 -1.85 -0.19 10.17
N LEU A 61 -2.39 -1.37 10.43
CA LEU A 61 -2.34 -2.48 9.49
C LEU A 61 -3.73 -2.65 8.91
N THR A 62 -3.80 -2.92 7.61
CA THR A 62 -5.08 -3.11 6.92
C THR A 62 -5.04 -4.32 6.01
N THR A 63 -6.19 -4.93 5.79
CA THR A 63 -6.38 -5.88 4.69
C THR A 63 -7.82 -5.85 4.24
N GLY A 64 -8.05 -6.16 2.98
CA GLY A 64 -9.39 -6.34 2.41
C GLY A 64 -9.77 -7.79 2.18
N HIS A 65 -9.00 -8.77 2.66
CA HIS A 65 -9.32 -10.21 2.49
C HIS A 65 -9.57 -10.63 1.02
N ILE A 66 -9.00 -9.92 0.06
CA ILE A 66 -9.11 -10.22 -1.36
C ILE A 66 -7.71 -10.31 -1.97
N GLU A 67 -7.54 -11.29 -2.85
CA GLU A 67 -6.26 -11.49 -3.51
C GLU A 67 -5.97 -10.34 -4.49
N TYR A 68 -4.70 -9.92 -4.56
CA TYR A 68 -4.19 -8.90 -5.49
C TYR A 68 -4.75 -7.49 -5.33
N THR A 69 -5.44 -7.18 -4.23
CA THR A 69 -5.93 -5.81 -3.98
C THR A 69 -5.95 -5.53 -2.48
N GLU A 70 -5.34 -4.43 -2.07
CA GLU A 70 -5.44 -3.88 -0.72
C GLU A 70 -6.34 -2.62 -0.73
N PRO A 71 -7.63 -2.73 -0.35
CA PRO A 71 -8.54 -1.58 -0.30
C PRO A 71 -8.50 -0.81 1.02
N GLY A 72 -7.86 -1.36 2.04
CA GLY A 72 -7.91 -0.83 3.40
C GLY A 72 -7.12 0.46 3.59
N ILE A 73 -6.00 0.63 2.88
CA ILE A 73 -5.21 1.87 2.87
C ILE A 73 -6.08 3.04 2.41
N ASN A 74 -6.78 2.89 1.28
CA ASN A 74 -7.65 3.96 0.78
C ASN A 74 -8.80 4.24 1.74
N THR A 75 -9.43 3.18 2.27
CA THR A 75 -10.53 3.28 3.24
C THR A 75 -10.12 4.07 4.49
N ILE A 76 -8.98 3.75 5.11
CA ILE A 76 -8.54 4.44 6.31
C ILE A 76 -8.06 5.87 6.02
N ILE A 77 -7.46 6.13 4.86
CA ILE A 77 -7.06 7.47 4.45
C ILE A 77 -8.30 8.36 4.30
N SER A 78 -9.30 7.92 3.53
CA SER A 78 -10.52 8.70 3.31
C SER A 78 -11.46 8.72 4.52
N GLY A 79 -11.36 7.77 5.45
CA GLY A 79 -12.24 7.72 6.62
C GLY A 79 -11.66 8.46 7.83
N GLN A 80 -10.40 8.15 8.17
CA GLN A 80 -9.81 8.52 9.45
C GLN A 80 -8.58 9.40 9.29
N LEU A 81 -7.61 9.01 8.44
CA LEU A 81 -6.31 9.70 8.38
C LEU A 81 -6.42 11.07 7.72
N GLN A 82 -7.48 11.34 6.97
CA GLN A 82 -7.77 12.68 6.51
C GLN A 82 -8.09 13.68 7.64
N TYR A 83 -8.22 13.27 8.89
CA TYR A 83 -8.51 14.18 10.00
C TYR A 83 -7.34 14.27 10.97
N HIS A 84 -6.47 15.27 10.79
CA HIS A 84 -5.35 15.60 11.69
C HIS A 84 -4.24 14.53 11.84
N TYR A 85 -4.24 13.49 11.01
CA TYR A 85 -3.12 12.54 10.94
C TYR A 85 -2.15 12.92 9.83
N THR A 86 -0.86 12.91 10.16
CA THR A 86 0.19 13.01 9.17
C THR A 86 0.71 11.62 8.83
N ILE A 87 0.90 11.33 7.55
CA ILE A 87 1.43 10.06 7.05
C ILE A 87 2.93 10.23 6.81
N ARG A 88 3.72 9.23 7.24
CA ARG A 88 5.16 9.15 7.03
C ARG A 88 5.51 8.16 5.92
N GLU A 89 4.88 6.99 5.96
CA GLU A 89 5.22 5.84 5.13
C GLU A 89 4.01 4.95 4.98
N ILE A 90 3.81 4.40 3.78
CA ILE A 90 2.80 3.43 3.45
C ILE A 90 3.52 2.25 2.81
N ASN A 91 3.33 1.07 3.38
CA ASN A 91 3.84 -0.17 2.85
C ASN A 91 2.66 -1.07 2.50
N HIS A 92 2.79 -1.89 1.48
CA HIS A 92 1.89 -3.02 1.26
C HIS A 92 2.65 -4.25 0.79
N SER A 93 2.12 -5.43 1.08
CA SER A 93 2.76 -6.67 0.69
C SER A 93 2.33 -7.09 -0.71
N HIS A 94 3.24 -7.67 -1.49
CA HIS A 94 2.90 -8.48 -2.66
C HIS A 94 3.08 -9.97 -2.31
N PRO A 95 2.02 -10.73 -2.00
CA PRO A 95 2.12 -12.15 -1.59
C PRO A 95 2.89 -13.03 -2.59
N ASN A 96 2.82 -12.68 -3.88
CA ASN A 96 3.50 -13.37 -4.97
C ASN A 96 4.95 -12.92 -5.20
N ASN A 97 5.50 -12.05 -4.34
CA ASN A 97 6.88 -11.55 -4.44
C ASN A 97 7.20 -10.78 -5.72
N THR A 98 6.20 -10.10 -6.30
CA THR A 98 6.43 -9.17 -7.41
C THR A 98 7.08 -7.89 -6.88
N ALA A 99 8.28 -7.56 -7.36
CA ALA A 99 8.97 -6.31 -6.98
C ALA A 99 8.43 -5.07 -7.70
N ILE A 100 7.69 -5.27 -8.79
CA ILE A 100 7.26 -4.21 -9.70
C ILE A 100 5.87 -3.70 -9.28
N PRO A 101 5.71 -2.40 -8.98
CA PRO A 101 4.41 -1.84 -8.67
C PRO A 101 3.48 -1.90 -9.90
N SER A 102 2.21 -2.14 -9.63
CA SER A 102 1.15 -2.01 -10.64
C SER A 102 0.94 -0.55 -11.04
N GLY A 103 0.47 -0.33 -12.28
CA GLY A 103 0.17 1.01 -12.78
C GLY A 103 1.36 1.77 -13.39
N ILE A 104 2.50 1.12 -13.65
CA ILE A 104 3.60 1.71 -14.43
C ILE A 104 3.19 1.76 -15.91
N PRO A 105 3.12 2.96 -16.54
CA PRO A 105 2.76 3.09 -17.95
C PRO A 105 3.69 2.28 -18.85
N GLY A 106 3.11 1.47 -19.75
CA GLY A 106 3.87 0.67 -20.72
C GLY A 106 4.50 -0.62 -20.18
N LEU A 107 4.47 -0.84 -18.86
CA LEU A 107 4.99 -2.07 -18.23
C LEU A 107 3.86 -2.87 -17.57
N THR A 108 3.36 -2.41 -16.42
CA THR A 108 2.29 -3.08 -15.66
C THR A 108 0.91 -2.49 -15.97
N ASP A 109 0.85 -1.27 -16.51
CA ASP A 109 -0.33 -0.71 -17.19
C ASP A 109 -0.10 -0.66 -18.71
N LYS A 110 -0.50 -1.74 -19.38
CA LYS A 110 -0.40 -1.88 -20.85
C LYS A 110 -1.33 -0.91 -21.60
N THR A 111 -2.37 -0.40 -20.93
CA THR A 111 -3.32 0.54 -21.53
C THR A 111 -2.84 1.98 -21.44
N GLY A 112 -1.84 2.26 -20.58
CA GLY A 112 -1.34 3.59 -20.30
C GLY A 112 -2.38 4.54 -19.70
N THR A 113 -3.48 3.99 -19.16
CA THR A 113 -4.58 4.81 -18.61
C THR A 113 -4.17 5.49 -17.30
N GLY A 114 -3.24 4.92 -16.54
CA GLY A 114 -2.74 5.45 -15.28
C GLY A 114 -3.82 5.60 -14.21
N LYS A 115 -4.93 4.84 -14.31
CA LYS A 115 -6.11 5.03 -13.45
C LYS A 115 -6.11 4.19 -12.18
N THR A 116 -5.45 3.04 -12.19
CA THR A 116 -5.50 2.05 -11.10
C THR A 116 -4.15 1.41 -10.86
N GLY A 117 -3.91 0.95 -9.63
CA GLY A 117 -2.67 0.29 -9.22
C GLY A 117 -1.86 1.12 -8.24
N ASP A 118 -0.68 0.61 -7.91
CA ASP A 118 0.20 1.15 -6.89
C ASP A 118 0.68 2.57 -7.23
N VAL A 119 1.20 2.78 -8.45
CA VAL A 119 1.73 4.09 -8.88
C VAL A 119 0.63 5.16 -8.94
N PRO A 120 -0.55 4.93 -9.59
CA PRO A 120 -1.67 5.87 -9.51
C PRO A 120 -2.16 6.15 -8.09
N SER A 121 -2.19 5.14 -7.22
CA SER A 121 -2.58 5.32 -5.80
C SER A 121 -1.57 6.19 -5.04
N ALA A 122 -0.28 5.92 -5.21
CA ALA A 122 0.79 6.75 -4.63
C ALA A 122 0.72 8.20 -5.14
N LYS A 123 0.39 8.41 -6.42
CA LYS A 123 0.13 9.74 -6.99
C LYS A 123 -1.04 10.44 -6.29
N ASN A 124 -2.20 9.78 -6.22
CA ASN A 124 -3.39 10.37 -5.62
C ASN A 124 -3.17 10.74 -4.14
N ILE A 125 -2.53 9.85 -3.38
CA ILE A 125 -2.21 10.08 -1.97
C ILE A 125 -1.19 11.21 -1.83
N THR A 126 -0.13 11.21 -2.63
CA THR A 126 0.90 12.28 -2.60
C THR A 126 0.29 13.64 -2.92
N ASP A 127 -0.47 13.76 -4.00
CA ASP A 127 -1.07 15.01 -4.44
C ASP A 127 -2.09 15.54 -3.43
N TRP A 128 -2.89 14.65 -2.84
CA TRP A 128 -3.79 15.00 -1.73
C TRP A 128 -3.01 15.50 -0.51
N TYR A 129 -1.97 14.76 -0.12
CA TYR A 129 -1.20 15.07 1.08
C TYR A 129 -0.48 16.41 0.96
N THR A 130 0.13 16.69 -0.19
CA THR A 130 0.80 17.97 -0.47
C THR A 130 -0.18 19.13 -0.41
N ARG A 131 -1.39 18.99 -0.97
CA ARG A 131 -2.43 20.04 -0.88
C ARG A 131 -2.92 20.27 0.55
N LYS A 132 -3.03 19.20 1.33
CA LYS A 132 -3.56 19.26 2.71
C LYS A 132 -2.54 19.78 3.71
N TYR A 133 -1.25 19.49 3.49
CA TYR A 133 -0.16 19.86 4.38
C TYR A 133 0.96 20.60 3.61
N PRO A 134 0.66 21.76 2.97
CA PRO A 134 1.59 22.46 2.09
C PRO A 134 2.87 22.95 2.81
N GLN A 135 2.81 23.13 4.12
CA GLN A 135 3.94 23.51 4.97
C GLN A 135 4.92 22.36 5.25
N ARG A 136 4.58 21.11 4.90
CA ARG A 136 5.48 19.96 5.11
C ARG A 136 6.36 19.78 3.88
N SER A 137 7.66 19.69 4.11
CA SER A 137 8.66 19.50 3.06
C SER A 137 8.75 18.08 2.50
N SER A 138 8.02 17.11 3.08
CA SER A 138 8.08 15.70 2.66
C SER A 138 6.70 15.09 2.48
N SER A 139 6.57 14.35 1.39
CA SER A 139 5.42 13.49 1.08
C SER A 139 5.58 12.10 1.71
N PRO A 140 4.50 11.31 1.81
CA PRO A 140 4.59 9.93 2.27
C PRO A 140 5.55 9.11 1.41
N LYS A 141 6.30 8.21 2.05
CA LYS A 141 7.10 7.19 1.35
C LYS A 141 6.23 5.98 1.03
N PHE A 142 6.51 5.30 -0.08
CA PHE A 142 5.77 4.10 -0.50
C PHE A 142 6.73 2.94 -0.75
N ASN A 143 6.38 1.75 -0.27
CA ASN A 143 7.18 0.55 -0.50
C ASN A 143 6.30 -0.70 -0.69
N ILE A 144 6.79 -1.62 -1.51
CA ILE A 144 6.26 -2.99 -1.61
C ILE A 144 7.09 -3.89 -0.70
N PHE A 145 6.45 -4.63 0.21
CA PHE A 145 7.09 -5.67 1.00
C PHE A 145 7.02 -7.02 0.27
N LEU A 146 8.17 -7.67 0.12
CA LEU A 146 8.31 -8.98 -0.51
C LEU A 146 8.43 -10.08 0.55
N PRO A 147 7.37 -10.85 0.83
CA PRO A 147 7.36 -11.78 1.96
C PRO A 147 8.33 -12.96 1.85
N GLY A 148 8.79 -13.28 0.64
CA GLY A 148 9.76 -14.33 0.36
C GLY A 148 11.21 -13.93 0.61
N THR A 149 11.53 -12.63 0.54
CA THR A 149 12.89 -12.11 0.78
C THR A 149 12.98 -11.23 2.03
N GLY A 150 11.86 -10.70 2.51
CA GLY A 150 11.80 -9.69 3.57
C GLY A 150 12.16 -8.28 3.11
N GLU A 151 12.32 -8.07 1.80
CA GLU A 151 12.77 -6.80 1.24
C GLU A 151 11.62 -5.79 1.10
N TYR A 152 11.97 -4.51 1.21
CA TYR A 152 11.08 -3.40 0.90
C TYR A 152 11.57 -2.71 -0.38
N VAL A 153 10.77 -2.80 -1.45
CA VAL A 153 11.06 -2.18 -2.74
C VAL A 153 10.40 -0.79 -2.78
N PRO A 154 11.17 0.30 -2.79
CA PRO A 154 10.60 1.64 -2.81
C PRO A 154 9.98 1.95 -4.18
N TYR A 155 8.89 2.71 -4.17
CA TYR A 155 8.30 3.27 -5.38
C TYR A 155 7.69 4.65 -5.09
N SER A 156 7.24 5.34 -6.13
CA SER A 156 6.65 6.68 -6.00
C SER A 156 5.59 6.94 -7.05
N LYS A 157 4.97 8.12 -6.96
CA LYS A 157 4.06 8.65 -7.98
C LYS A 157 4.70 8.83 -9.37
N ASP A 158 6.03 8.90 -9.43
CA ASP A 158 6.82 9.14 -10.65
C ASP A 158 7.54 7.87 -11.13
N SER A 159 7.27 6.73 -10.51
CA SER A 159 7.92 5.46 -10.85
C SER A 159 7.65 5.03 -12.30
N LYS A 160 8.72 4.61 -12.98
CA LYS A 160 8.75 4.22 -14.39
C LYS A 160 9.50 2.89 -14.57
N ALA A 161 9.35 2.28 -15.74
CA ALA A 161 9.94 0.98 -16.09
C ALA A 161 11.45 0.91 -15.77
N SER A 162 12.20 1.97 -16.10
CA SER A 162 13.65 2.03 -15.89
C SER A 162 14.09 1.95 -14.44
N ASP A 163 13.22 2.33 -13.50
CA ASP A 163 13.53 2.27 -12.07
C ASP A 163 13.57 0.81 -11.57
N PHE A 164 13.03 -0.13 -12.36
CA PHE A 164 12.95 -1.55 -12.08
C PHE A 164 13.71 -2.40 -13.12
N GLY A 165 14.58 -1.78 -13.92
CA GLY A 165 15.43 -2.48 -14.89
C GLY A 165 14.79 -2.78 -16.25
N TYR A 166 13.75 -2.05 -16.65
CA TYR A 166 13.04 -2.20 -17.93
C TYR A 166 13.11 -0.96 -18.81
#